data_AF-A0A084W063-F1
#
_entry.id   AF-A0A084W063-F1
#
_cell.length_a   1.000
_cell.length_b   1.000
_cell.length_c   1.000
_cell.angle_alpha   90.00
_cell.angle_beta   90.00
_cell.angle_gamma   90.00
#
_symmetry.space_group_name_H-M   'P 1'
#
loop_
_entity.id
_entity.type
_entity.pdbx_description
1 polymer ?
#
loop_
_entity_poly.entity_id
_entity_poly.type
_entity_poly.pdbx_seq_one_letter_code
_entity_poly.pdbx_strand_id
1 'polypeptide(L)'
;MCMPAGHRDYTIEYDVSLLLAGADFVGQFIAPVLLPPATSGFAPGTMANATGWGLQTVPNSLPIQLQWVSLPLISNEECRTSWPSDWITEE
;
A
#
# COMPACT_ATOMS: atom_id res chain seq x y z
N MET A 1 -9.51 -11.75 10.54
CA MET A 1 -9.00 -11.20 9.27
C MET A 1 -9.98 -11.57 8.20
N CYS A 2 -10.49 -10.59 7.47
CA CYS A 2 -11.43 -10.82 6.38
C CYS A 2 -10.81 -10.29 5.09
N MET A 3 -10.68 -11.14 4.07
CA MET A 3 -10.29 -10.76 2.72
C MET A 3 -11.53 -10.59 1.83
N PRO A 4 -11.49 -9.74 0.80
CA PRO A 4 -12.57 -9.59 -0.17
C PRO A 4 -12.92 -10.89 -0.89
N ALA A 5 -14.20 -11.06 -1.20
CA ALA A 5 -14.62 -12.07 -2.16
C ALA A 5 -14.01 -11.71 -3.54
N GLY A 6 -13.24 -12.63 -4.13
CA GLY A 6 -12.56 -12.40 -5.40
C GLY A 6 -11.04 -12.28 -5.32
N HIS A 7 -10.45 -12.25 -4.12
CA HIS A 7 -8.99 -12.26 -3.95
C HIS A 7 -8.32 -13.40 -4.72
N ARG A 8 -7.17 -13.09 -5.37
CA ARG A 8 -6.39 -14.04 -6.16
C ARG A 8 -4.93 -14.06 -5.70
N ASP A 9 -4.51 -15.15 -5.06
CA ASP A 9 -3.12 -15.29 -4.55
C ASP A 9 -2.04 -15.18 -5.64
N TYR A 10 -2.35 -15.58 -6.88
CA TYR A 10 -1.36 -15.60 -7.97
C TYR A 10 -1.15 -14.23 -8.61
N THR A 11 -2.23 -13.49 -8.85
CA THR A 11 -2.18 -12.16 -9.49
C THR A 11 -2.16 -11.02 -8.49
N ILE A 12 -2.35 -11.32 -7.19
CA ILE A 12 -2.42 -10.33 -6.10
C ILE A 12 -3.61 -9.35 -6.29
N GLU A 13 -4.63 -9.77 -7.05
CA GLU A 13 -5.86 -9.00 -7.20
C GLU A 13 -6.62 -8.94 -5.86
N TYR A 14 -7.13 -7.75 -5.54
CA TYR A 14 -7.85 -7.46 -4.30
C TYR A 14 -7.05 -7.80 -3.03
N ASP A 15 -5.73 -7.56 -3.03
CA ASP A 15 -4.86 -7.74 -1.86
C ASP A 15 -5.08 -6.64 -0.81
N VAL A 16 -6.18 -6.78 -0.07
CA VAL A 16 -6.54 -5.92 1.05
C VAL A 16 -7.28 -6.77 2.09
N SER A 17 -7.19 -6.42 3.37
CA SER A 17 -7.97 -7.11 4.41
C SER A 17 -8.42 -6.16 5.51
N LEU A 18 -9.49 -6.57 6.21
CA LEU A 18 -9.96 -5.89 7.42
C LEU A 18 -9.60 -6.71 8.65
N LEU A 19 -9.06 -6.01 9.65
CA LEU A 19 -8.73 -6.54 10.97
C LEU A 19 -9.59 -5.83 12.01
N LEU A 20 -10.49 -6.57 12.66
CA LEU A 20 -11.23 -6.07 13.81
C LEU A 20 -10.37 -6.23 15.06
N ALA A 21 -10.00 -5.10 15.67
CA ALA A 21 -9.28 -5.11 16.94
C ALA A 21 -10.20 -5.57 18.08
N GLY A 22 -9.63 -6.29 19.06
CA GLY A 22 -10.37 -6.71 20.26
C GLY A 22 -10.55 -5.61 21.30
N ALA A 23 -9.95 -4.44 21.09
CA ALA A 23 -10.01 -3.28 21.96
C ALA A 23 -9.79 -2.00 21.14
N ASP A 24 -10.23 -0.87 21.70
CA ASP A 24 -10.03 0.44 21.08
C ASP A 24 -8.57 0.90 21.18
N PHE A 25 -8.11 1.60 20.15
CA PHE A 25 -6.78 2.20 20.13
C PHE A 25 -6.83 3.61 20.77
N VAL A 26 -6.19 3.79 21.92
CA VAL A 26 -6.15 5.07 22.64
C VAL A 26 -4.71 5.38 23.05
N GLY A 27 -4.21 6.57 22.71
CA GLY A 27 -2.87 7.02 23.10
C GLY A 27 -2.42 8.29 22.41
N GLN A 28 -1.36 8.92 22.94
CA GLN A 28 -0.81 10.18 22.39
C GLN A 28 -0.22 10.02 20.99
N PHE A 29 0.29 8.83 20.65
CA PHE A 29 0.96 8.54 19.38
C PHE A 29 0.12 7.66 18.45
N ILE A 30 -1.20 7.68 18.63
CA ILE A 30 -2.15 6.87 17.87
C ILE A 30 -3.13 7.82 17.17
N ALA A 31 -3.23 7.71 15.84
CA ALA A 31 -4.21 8.44 15.04
C ALA A 31 -4.62 7.61 13.82
N PRO A 32 -5.89 7.69 13.37
CA PRO A 32 -6.33 7.04 12.14
C PRO A 32 -5.79 7.77 10.90
N VAL A 33 -5.61 7.02 9.81
CA VAL A 33 -5.42 7.58 8.48
C VAL A 33 -6.77 7.85 7.83
N LEU A 34 -6.89 8.97 7.10
CA LEU A 34 -8.10 9.28 6.34
C LEU A 34 -8.20 8.39 5.11
N LEU A 35 -9.37 7.78 4.89
CA LEU A 35 -9.66 7.09 3.64
C LEU A 35 -10.09 8.10 2.58
N PRO A 36 -9.54 8.04 1.37
CA PRO A 36 -10.00 8.89 0.30
C PRO A 36 -11.39 8.44 -0.20
N PRO A 37 -12.16 9.33 -0.85
CA PRO A 37 -13.43 8.95 -1.49
C PRO A 37 -13.22 7.83 -2.52
N ALA A 38 -14.21 6.95 -2.70
CA ALA A 38 -14.11 5.86 -3.67
C ALA A 38 -13.90 6.31 -5.13
N THR A 39 -14.19 7.59 -5.44
CA THR A 39 -13.99 8.20 -6.76
C THR A 39 -12.70 9.01 -6.87
N SER A 40 -11.81 8.92 -5.89
CA SER A 40 -10.55 9.67 -5.91
C SER A 40 -9.57 9.03 -6.90
N GLY A 41 -9.03 9.84 -7.81
CA GLY A 41 -7.81 9.53 -8.55
C GLY A 41 -6.68 10.46 -8.10
N PHE A 42 -5.46 9.95 -8.10
CA PHE A 42 -4.27 10.77 -7.85
C PHE A 42 -3.50 10.96 -9.15
N ALA A 43 -3.16 12.21 -9.48
CA ALA A 43 -2.44 12.49 -10.72
C ALA A 43 -1.01 11.92 -10.67
N PRO A 44 -0.47 11.41 -11.78
CA PRO A 44 0.95 11.10 -11.89
C PRO A 44 1.81 12.30 -11.48
N GLY A 45 2.92 12.04 -10.80
CA GLY A 45 3.80 13.05 -10.20
C GLY A 45 3.38 13.53 -8.81
N THR A 46 2.18 13.18 -8.32
CA THR A 46 1.81 13.46 -6.92
C THR A 46 2.78 12.76 -5.97
N MET A 47 3.34 13.49 -5.01
CA MET A 47 4.26 12.90 -4.02
C MET A 47 3.46 12.12 -2.96
N ALA A 48 3.83 10.85 -2.77
CA ALA A 48 3.31 9.97 -1.73
C ALA A 48 4.44 9.53 -0.79
N ASN A 49 4.11 9.23 0.46
CA ASN A 49 5.07 8.72 1.44
C ASN A 49 4.78 7.24 1.71
N ALA A 50 5.79 6.39 1.50
CA ALA A 50 5.77 5.02 1.98
C ALA A 50 6.53 4.93 3.30
N THR A 51 5.98 4.24 4.29
CA THR A 51 6.59 4.09 5.63
C THR A 51 6.63 2.63 6.05
N GLY A 52 7.61 2.23 6.86
CA GLY A 52 7.67 0.86 7.39
C GLY A 52 9.01 0.48 8.00
N TRP A 53 9.09 -0.78 8.44
CA TRP A 53 10.31 -1.41 8.98
C TRP A 53 10.86 -2.52 8.07
N GLY A 54 10.54 -2.46 6.77
CA GLY A 54 11.04 -3.43 5.80
C GLY A 54 12.56 -3.36 5.58
N LEU A 55 13.09 -4.34 4.85
CA LEU A 55 14.51 -4.34 4.45
C LEU A 55 14.80 -3.12 3.54
N GLN A 56 15.85 -2.38 3.87
CA GLN A 56 16.30 -1.24 3.06
C GLN A 56 17.19 -1.66 1.88
N THR A 57 17.92 -2.76 2.07
CA THR A 57 18.78 -3.39 1.07
C THR A 57 18.86 -4.89 1.38
N VAL A 58 19.16 -5.72 0.38
CA VAL A 58 19.41 -7.15 0.57
C VAL A 58 20.88 -7.44 0.26
N PRO A 59 21.64 -8.11 1.14
CA PRO A 59 21.28 -8.53 2.50
C PRO A 59 21.46 -7.40 3.54
N ASN A 60 20.51 -7.25 4.46
CA ASN A 60 20.61 -6.34 5.62
C ASN A 60 19.69 -6.80 6.77
N SER A 61 19.83 -6.22 7.96
CA SER A 61 18.89 -6.40 9.07
C SER A 61 17.70 -5.43 8.96
N LEU A 62 16.60 -5.77 9.64
CA LEU A 62 15.45 -4.86 9.74
C LEU A 62 15.82 -3.66 10.61
N PRO A 63 15.41 -2.44 10.23
CA PRO A 63 15.64 -1.24 11.03
C PRO A 63 14.89 -1.30 12.37
N ILE A 64 15.46 -0.68 13.40
CA ILE A 64 14.78 -0.52 14.71
C ILE A 64 13.81 0.68 14.67
N GLN A 65 14.22 1.75 14.00
CA GLN A 65 13.42 2.97 13.86
C GLN A 65 12.56 2.90 12.60
N LEU A 66 11.36 3.48 12.64
CA LEU A 66 10.48 3.58 11.47
C LEU A 66 11.19 4.32 10.34
N GLN A 67 11.21 3.73 9.16
CA GLN A 67 11.76 4.37 7.96
C GLN A 67 10.62 4.93 7.10
N TRP A 68 10.96 5.88 6.24
CA TRP A 68 10.04 6.44 5.26
C TRP A 68 10.79 6.93 4.02
N VAL A 69 10.06 7.03 2.92
CA VAL A 69 10.55 7.59 1.66
C VAL A 69 9.41 8.35 0.97
N SER A 70 9.73 9.47 0.33
CA SER A 70 8.80 10.22 -0.52
C SER A 70 9.06 9.87 -1.98
N LEU A 71 8.02 9.42 -2.68
CA LEU A 71 8.11 8.94 -4.06
C LEU A 71 6.97 9.55 -4.90
N PRO A 72 7.23 9.92 -6.17
CA PRO A 72 6.17 10.35 -7.06
C PRO A 72 5.32 9.15 -7.51
N LEU A 73 4.01 9.35 -7.59
CA LEU A 73 3.12 8.40 -8.27
C LEU A 73 3.43 8.36 -9.77
N ILE A 74 3.37 7.18 -10.37
CA ILE A 74 3.44 7.00 -11.83
C ILE A 74 2.04 6.72 -12.37
N SER A 75 1.85 6.88 -13.68
CA SER A 75 0.61 6.51 -14.34
C SER A 75 0.43 4.99 -14.42
N ASN A 76 -0.82 4.52 -14.54
CA ASN A 76 -1.10 3.10 -14.79
C ASN A 76 -0.51 2.63 -16.12
N GLU A 77 -0.41 3.51 -17.12
CA GLU A 77 0.24 3.22 -18.40
C GLU A 77 1.74 2.93 -18.22
N GLU A 78 2.47 3.82 -17.52
CA GLU A 78 3.89 3.59 -17.20
C GLU A 78 4.08 2.33 -16.35
N CYS A 79 3.21 2.10 -15.36
CA CYS A 79 3.26 0.90 -14.53
C CYS A 79 3.12 -0.38 -15.37
N ARG A 80 2.17 -0.43 -16.31
CA ARG A 80 1.97 -1.56 -17.23
C ARG A 80 3.19 -1.88 -18.09
N THR A 81 3.97 -0.87 -18.47
CA THR A 81 5.21 -1.10 -19.24
C THR A 81 6.34 -1.69 -18.39
N SER A 82 6.25 -1.58 -17.06
CA SER A 82 7.28 -2.02 -16.11
C SER A 82 7.07 -3.45 -15.59
N TRP A 83 5.87 -4.01 -15.76
CA TRP A 83 5.47 -5.32 -15.23
C TRP A 83 5.01 -6.26 -16.37
N PRO A 84 5.00 -7.59 -16.15
CA PRO A 84 4.46 -8.53 -17.14
C PRO A 84 2.99 -8.24 -17.45
N SER A 85 2.52 -8.67 -18.63
CA SER A 85 1.12 -8.49 -19.04
C SER A 85 0.16 -9.12 -18.03
N ASP A 86 -1.02 -8.50 -17.85
CA ASP A 86 -2.11 -8.94 -16.96
C ASP A 86 -1.86 -8.78 -15.44
N TRP A 87 -0.76 -8.15 -15.03
CA TRP A 87 -0.49 -7.84 -13.61
C TRP A 87 -1.14 -6.54 -13.12
N ILE A 88 -1.45 -5.62 -14.04
CA ILE A 88 -2.08 -4.34 -13.72
C ILE A 88 -3.45 -4.32 -14.41
N THR A 89 -4.50 -4.56 -13.63
CA THR A 89 -5.89 -4.52 -14.10
C THR A 89 -6.33 -3.09 -14.38
N GLU A 90 -7.16 -2.87 -15.41
CA GLU A 90 -7.89 -1.60 -15.57
C GLU A 90 -8.96 -1.50 -14.47
N GLU A 91 -9.19 -0.28 -13.95
CA GLU A 91 -10.28 0.01 -13.00
C GLU A 91 -11.67 -0.11 -13.62
#